data_AF-A0A922CCR3-F1
#
_entry.id   AF-A0A922CCR3-F1
#
_cell.length_a   1.000
_cell.length_b   1.000
_cell.length_c   1.000
_cell.angle_alpha   90.00
_cell.angle_beta   90.00
_cell.angle_gamma   90.00
#
_symmetry.space_group_name_H-M   'P 1'
#
loop_
_entity.id
_entity.type
_entity.pdbx_description
1 polymer ?
#
loop_
_entity_poly.entity_id
_entity_poly.type
_entity_poly.pdbx_seq_one_letter_code
_entity_poly.pdbx_strand_id
1 'polypeptide(L)'
;MASNQEMDPLTWLSLGLQLAALCSIVGALLLYLLRKVRVAEVLPVDSAKTVLVTSVDTALGLQIATYLSSRGWRVIAGCRSGGLGARLAESWLQTHAASTPEDEPPPRLVTLDLDVAREDLLEEAARATAQHLPAGEHGIWAVINTAGSSGRGGAACWESALRGNVLGALRVARTFSPLLAAAAADHPHAGRLFYIGLTSDTACESLARADGGENGEGSAGAAAARWGTWGAARALRANLRARRLHVVLLHAPDLSAAEIYAPPMQLQPSTQPESRPDTPSSEVSASTTSCAVTMPGEAAEYSAKVIPTSALKVLEEALTAPSPRDSYYLKLKHDSWFTRMPSLRVAH
;
A
#
# COMPACT_ATOMS: atom_id res chain seq x y z
N MET A 1 46.64 74.25 -10.26
CA MET A 1 47.28 73.36 -11.24
C MET A 1 47.13 71.94 -10.73
N ALA A 2 46.07 71.24 -11.15
CA ALA A 2 45.92 69.81 -10.90
C ALA A 2 46.23 69.11 -12.22
N SER A 3 47.36 68.40 -12.27
CA SER A 3 47.76 67.57 -13.41
C SER A 3 46.82 66.38 -13.47
N ASN A 4 45.89 66.36 -14.42
CA ASN A 4 45.18 65.15 -14.81
C ASN A 4 46.20 64.18 -15.40
N GLN A 5 46.61 63.21 -14.60
CA GLN A 5 47.50 62.14 -15.01
C GLN A 5 46.67 61.17 -15.86
N GLU A 6 46.77 61.29 -17.19
CA GLU A 6 46.12 60.35 -18.12
C GLU A 6 46.66 58.94 -17.85
N MET A 7 45.76 58.02 -17.52
CA MET A 7 46.10 56.60 -17.33
C MET A 7 46.59 56.01 -18.65
N ASP A 8 47.71 55.30 -18.58
CA ASP A 8 48.38 54.68 -19.73
C ASP A 8 47.39 53.74 -20.47
N PRO A 9 47.34 53.73 -21.82
CA PRO A 9 46.36 52.94 -22.58
C PRO A 9 46.46 51.43 -22.32
N LEU A 10 47.66 50.95 -21.95
CA LEU A 10 47.89 49.57 -21.54
C LEU A 10 47.18 49.22 -20.22
N THR A 11 47.11 50.16 -19.28
CA THR A 11 46.36 49.99 -18.03
C THR A 11 44.85 49.91 -18.28
N TRP A 12 44.33 50.73 -19.20
CA TRP A 12 42.92 50.68 -19.61
C TRP A 12 42.55 49.35 -20.28
N LEU A 13 43.42 48.83 -21.14
CA LEU A 13 43.24 47.51 -21.76
C LEU A 13 43.26 46.38 -20.73
N SER A 14 44.18 46.44 -19.76
CA SER A 14 44.28 45.45 -18.67
C SER A 14 43.01 45.44 -17.79
N LEU A 15 42.54 46.62 -17.38
CA LEU A 15 41.29 46.76 -16.60
C LEU A 15 40.07 46.28 -17.37
N GLY A 16 39.98 46.61 -18.66
CA GLY A 16 38.89 46.13 -19.53
C GLY A 16 38.86 44.61 -19.64
N LEU A 17 40.03 43.97 -19.79
CA LEU A 17 40.15 42.51 -19.86
C LEU A 17 39.78 41.83 -18.53
N GLN A 18 40.21 42.40 -17.40
CA GLN A 18 39.88 41.88 -16.07
C GLN A 18 38.37 41.98 -15.78
N LEU A 19 37.74 43.09 -16.16
CA LEU A 19 36.30 43.27 -16.00
C LEU A 19 35.51 42.28 -16.88
N ALA A 20 35.93 42.09 -18.14
CA ALA A 20 35.31 41.12 -19.04
C ALA A 20 35.43 39.68 -18.51
N ALA A 21 36.60 39.32 -17.97
CA ALA A 21 36.81 38.01 -17.34
C ALA A 21 35.92 37.82 -16.11
N LEU A 22 35.81 38.83 -15.24
CA LEU A 22 34.94 38.79 -14.06
C LEU A 22 33.46 38.64 -14.46
N CYS A 23 32.99 39.42 -15.43
CA CYS A 23 31.62 39.34 -15.94
C CYS A 23 31.32 37.98 -16.55
N SER A 24 32.28 37.38 -17.26
CA SER A 24 32.14 36.02 -17.82
C SER A 24 32.00 34.96 -16.72
N ILE A 25 32.81 35.03 -15.67
CA ILE A 25 32.75 34.10 -14.53
C ILE A 25 31.41 34.23 -13.80
N VAL A 26 30.97 35.46 -13.51
CA VAL A 26 29.67 35.72 -12.86
C VAL A 26 28.51 35.27 -13.74
N GLY A 27 28.57 35.54 -15.05
CA GLY A 27 27.58 35.09 -16.02
C GLY A 27 27.50 33.57 -16.11
N ALA A 28 28.64 32.88 -16.13
CA ALA A 28 28.72 31.42 -16.12
C ALA A 28 28.19 30.82 -14.81
N LEU A 29 28.51 31.43 -13.67
CA LEU A 29 28.00 31.02 -12.36
C LEU A 29 26.47 31.23 -12.26
N LEU A 30 25.97 32.37 -12.74
CA LEU A 30 24.54 32.66 -12.79
C LEU A 30 23.81 31.70 -13.74
N LEU A 31 24.37 31.42 -14.92
CA LEU A 31 23.83 30.42 -15.85
C LEU A 31 23.88 29.00 -15.27
N TYR A 32 24.93 28.65 -14.53
CA TYR A 32 25.04 27.38 -13.81
C TYR A 32 23.99 27.28 -12.70
N LEU A 33 23.79 28.32 -11.90
CA LEU A 33 22.77 28.37 -10.86
C LEU A 33 21.36 28.35 -11.46
N LEU A 34 21.11 29.10 -12.53
CA LEU A 34 19.83 29.08 -13.25
C LEU A 34 19.59 27.73 -13.92
N ARG A 35 20.62 27.07 -14.46
CA ARG A 35 20.52 25.68 -14.92
C ARG A 35 20.24 24.74 -13.76
N LYS A 36 20.92 24.88 -12.62
CA LYS A 36 20.73 24.01 -11.45
C LYS A 36 19.32 24.16 -10.86
N VAL A 37 18.79 25.39 -10.81
CA VAL A 37 17.41 25.66 -10.38
C VAL A 37 16.40 25.14 -11.41
N ARG A 38 16.61 25.39 -12.72
CA ARG A 38 15.72 24.85 -13.76
C ARG A 38 15.80 23.32 -13.89
N VAL A 39 16.96 22.71 -13.68
CA VAL A 39 17.14 21.25 -13.68
C VAL A 39 16.52 20.64 -12.41
N ALA A 40 16.55 21.35 -11.28
CA ALA A 40 15.81 20.96 -10.08
C ALA A 40 14.28 21.11 -10.25
N GLU A 41 13.81 22.04 -11.11
CA GLU A 41 12.38 22.16 -11.46
C GLU A 41 11.93 21.22 -12.59
N VAL A 42 12.84 20.75 -13.46
CA VAL A 42 12.49 20.04 -14.72
C VAL A 42 12.94 18.58 -14.75
N LEU A 43 13.74 18.12 -13.78
CA LEU A 43 13.87 16.69 -13.53
C LEU A 43 12.95 16.36 -12.35
N PRO A 44 11.78 15.75 -12.58
CA PRO A 44 11.20 14.97 -11.52
C PRO A 44 12.29 13.96 -11.16
N VAL A 45 12.89 14.09 -9.97
CA VAL A 45 13.33 12.92 -9.21
C VAL A 45 12.23 11.90 -9.45
N ASP A 46 12.52 10.74 -10.03
CA ASP A 46 11.53 9.68 -10.31
C ASP A 46 10.58 9.61 -9.10
N SER A 47 9.44 10.31 -9.20
CA SER A 47 8.78 10.73 -7.97
C SER A 47 8.09 9.50 -7.46
N ALA A 48 8.42 9.13 -6.23
CA ALA A 48 7.91 7.91 -5.64
C ALA A 48 6.39 7.92 -5.76
N LYS A 49 5.85 6.98 -6.53
CA LYS A 49 4.42 6.90 -6.81
C LYS A 49 3.66 6.76 -5.47
N THR A 50 2.74 7.68 -5.21
CA THR A 50 1.95 7.69 -3.97
C THR A 50 0.77 6.74 -4.07
N VAL A 51 0.63 5.79 -3.15
CA VAL A 51 -0.50 4.86 -3.09
C VAL A 51 -1.21 4.94 -1.75
N LEU A 52 -2.53 4.80 -1.76
CA LEU A 52 -3.34 4.66 -0.55
C LEU A 52 -3.74 3.20 -0.37
N VAL A 53 -3.38 2.58 0.75
CA VAL A 53 -3.94 1.30 1.19
C VAL A 53 -5.00 1.58 2.24
N THR A 54 -6.27 1.25 1.99
CA THR A 54 -7.39 1.74 2.82
C THR A 54 -7.42 1.17 4.24
N SER A 55 -6.78 0.02 4.49
CA SER A 55 -6.69 -0.55 5.84
C SER A 55 -5.45 -1.40 6.00
N VAL A 56 -4.63 -1.09 7.00
CA VAL A 56 -3.55 -1.96 7.53
C VAL A 56 -3.95 -2.73 8.78
N ASP A 57 -5.22 -2.63 9.20
CA ASP A 57 -5.78 -3.47 10.28
C ASP A 57 -6.04 -4.90 9.82
N THR A 58 -5.92 -5.17 8.52
CA THR A 58 -5.90 -6.50 7.93
C THR A 58 -4.46 -6.93 7.66
N ALA A 59 -4.16 -8.21 7.85
CA ALA A 59 -2.84 -8.77 7.54
C ALA A 59 -2.47 -8.54 6.07
N LEU A 60 -3.42 -8.72 5.14
CA LEU A 60 -3.19 -8.47 3.71
C LEU A 60 -2.86 -7.00 3.43
N GLY A 61 -3.61 -6.08 4.03
CA GLY A 61 -3.37 -4.66 3.86
C GLY A 61 -2.03 -4.20 4.41
N LEU A 62 -1.67 -4.66 5.61
CA LEU A 62 -0.35 -4.40 6.19
C LEU A 62 0.78 -4.99 5.32
N GLN A 63 0.59 -6.20 4.78
CA GLN A 63 1.54 -6.83 3.86
C GLN A 63 1.76 -6.01 2.60
N ILE A 64 0.68 -5.56 1.96
CA ILE A 64 0.75 -4.75 0.74
C ILE A 64 1.42 -3.40 1.03
N ALA A 65 1.05 -2.74 2.13
CA ALA A 65 1.60 -1.44 2.50
C ALA A 65 3.12 -1.50 2.73
N THR A 66 3.57 -2.48 3.50
CA THR A 66 5.00 -2.65 3.83
C THR A 66 5.80 -3.16 2.64
N TYR A 67 5.23 -4.05 1.83
CA TYR A 67 5.83 -4.47 0.57
C TYR A 67 6.03 -3.28 -0.39
N LEU A 68 5.01 -2.47 -0.66
CA LEU A 68 5.15 -1.34 -1.58
C LEU A 68 6.13 -0.29 -1.04
N SER A 69 6.10 -0.01 0.27
CA SER A 69 7.04 0.91 0.92
C SER A 69 8.49 0.45 0.77
N SER A 70 8.79 -0.83 0.99
CA SER A 70 10.13 -1.41 0.77
C SER A 70 10.56 -1.44 -0.70
N ARG A 71 9.61 -1.34 -1.64
CA ARG A 71 9.87 -1.21 -3.08
C ARG A 71 10.01 0.25 -3.54
N GLY A 72 10.07 1.19 -2.60
CA GLY A 72 10.29 2.62 -2.86
C GLY A 72 9.03 3.43 -3.16
N TRP A 73 7.84 2.84 -3.06
CA TRP A 73 6.58 3.58 -3.20
C TRP A 73 6.35 4.46 -1.97
N ARG A 74 5.62 5.56 -2.13
CA ARG A 74 5.12 6.35 -0.99
C ARG A 74 3.78 5.78 -0.60
N VAL A 75 3.68 5.21 0.60
CA VAL A 75 2.46 4.54 1.05
C VAL A 75 1.75 5.38 2.10
N ILE A 76 0.50 5.71 1.82
CA ILE A 76 -0.44 6.23 2.80
C ILE A 76 -1.31 5.05 3.23
N ALA A 77 -1.32 4.74 4.52
CA ALA A 77 -1.94 3.57 5.10
C ALA A 77 -3.12 3.99 5.98
N GLY A 78 -4.33 3.70 5.54
CA GLY A 78 -5.52 3.83 6.37
C GLY A 78 -5.52 2.82 7.50
N CYS A 79 -5.99 3.21 8.67
CA CYS A 79 -6.21 2.34 9.83
C CYS A 79 -7.30 2.95 10.70
N ARG A 80 -7.92 2.15 11.55
CA ARG A 80 -8.74 2.67 12.63
C ARG A 80 -7.85 3.21 13.74
N SER A 81 -8.20 4.37 14.29
CA SER A 81 -7.50 4.96 15.43
C SER A 81 -7.29 3.96 16.58
N GLY A 82 -6.04 3.85 17.05
CA GLY A 82 -5.64 2.90 18.10
C GLY A 82 -5.52 1.43 17.66
N GLY A 83 -5.68 1.14 16.36
CA GLY A 83 -5.56 -0.21 15.81
C GLY A 83 -4.15 -0.79 15.89
N LEU A 84 -4.07 -2.12 16.05
CA LEU A 84 -2.79 -2.85 16.05
C LEU A 84 -2.04 -2.70 14.71
N GLY A 85 -2.77 -2.57 13.59
CA GLY A 85 -2.17 -2.36 12.27
C GLY A 85 -1.31 -1.10 12.18
N ALA A 86 -1.77 0.01 12.77
CA ALA A 86 -1.02 1.28 12.79
C ALA A 86 0.31 1.12 13.55
N ARG A 87 0.26 0.53 14.74
CA ARG A 87 1.44 0.27 15.58
C ARG A 87 2.45 -0.63 14.88
N LEU A 88 1.99 -1.67 14.20
CA LEU A 88 2.86 -2.56 13.44
C LEU A 88 3.48 -1.85 12.22
N ALA A 89 2.71 -1.02 11.52
CA ALA A 89 3.23 -0.26 10.38
C ALA A 89 4.32 0.74 10.80
N GLU A 90 4.12 1.44 11.92
CA GLU A 90 5.10 2.34 12.53
C GLU A 90 6.34 1.59 13.01
N SER A 91 6.17 0.49 13.75
CA SER A 91 7.29 -0.35 14.20
C SER A 91 8.09 -0.90 13.02
N TRP A 92 7.41 -1.39 11.97
CA TRP A 92 8.07 -1.87 10.76
C TRP A 92 8.90 -0.77 10.10
N LEU A 93 8.32 0.44 9.97
CA LEU A 93 8.98 1.59 9.36
C LEU A 93 10.25 1.98 10.12
N GLN A 94 10.19 2.05 11.45
CA GLN A 94 11.35 2.37 12.29
C GLN A 94 12.47 1.34 12.12
N THR A 95 12.14 0.04 12.18
CA THR A 95 13.13 -1.03 12.01
C THR A 95 13.77 -1.01 10.63
N HIS A 96 13.00 -0.80 9.57
CA HIS A 96 13.52 -0.79 8.20
C HIS A 96 14.28 0.48 7.87
N ALA A 97 13.86 1.64 8.39
CA ALA A 97 14.61 2.88 8.24
C ALA A 97 15.99 2.78 8.91
N ALA A 98 16.07 2.15 10.09
CA ALA A 98 17.34 1.96 10.80
C ALA A 98 18.31 0.98 10.10
N SER A 99 17.79 0.06 9.27
CA SER A 99 18.60 -0.92 8.54
C SER A 99 18.86 -0.55 7.08
N THR A 100 18.28 0.55 6.58
CA THR A 100 18.49 1.02 5.20
C THR A 100 19.88 1.66 5.08
N PRO A 101 20.72 1.26 4.10
CA PRO A 101 22.01 1.92 3.85
C PRO A 101 21.84 3.42 3.55
N GLU A 102 22.83 4.25 3.90
CA GLU A 102 22.77 5.71 3.65
C GLU A 102 22.61 6.08 2.17
N ASP A 103 23.05 5.21 1.26
CA ASP A 103 22.96 5.40 -0.19
C ASP A 103 21.57 5.05 -0.78
N GLU A 104 20.66 4.46 0.01
CA GLU A 104 19.32 4.10 -0.42
C GLU A 104 18.24 4.98 0.21
N PRO A 105 17.19 5.36 -0.52
CA PRO A 105 16.09 6.12 0.06
C PRO A 105 15.35 5.26 1.09
N PRO A 106 15.11 5.76 2.31
CA PRO A 106 14.40 4.99 3.33
C PRO A 106 12.96 4.69 2.89
N PRO A 107 12.37 3.60 3.42
CA PRO A 107 10.96 3.30 3.19
C PRO A 107 10.06 4.48 3.59
N ARG A 108 8.97 4.68 2.86
CA ARG A 108 8.04 5.80 3.06
C ARG A 108 6.64 5.29 3.31
N LEU A 109 6.24 5.27 4.57
CA LEU A 109 4.90 4.88 5.00
C LEU A 109 4.39 5.89 6.02
N VAL A 110 3.14 6.33 5.88
CA VAL A 110 2.43 7.15 6.88
C VAL A 110 1.06 6.57 7.14
N THR A 111 0.63 6.57 8.39
CA THR A 111 -0.68 6.08 8.83
C THR A 111 -1.69 7.24 8.90
N LEU A 112 -2.95 6.99 8.56
CA LEU A 112 -4.05 7.94 8.66
C LEU A 112 -5.29 7.24 9.23
N ASP A 113 -6.09 7.96 10.03
CA ASP A 113 -7.38 7.44 10.47
C ASP A 113 -8.35 7.37 9.27
N LEU A 114 -8.86 6.17 8.98
CA LEU A 114 -9.72 5.91 7.83
C LEU A 114 -10.64 4.72 8.12
N ASP A 115 -11.95 4.95 8.06
CA ASP A 115 -12.95 3.87 8.04
C ASP A 115 -13.89 4.03 6.85
N VAL A 116 -13.86 3.07 5.92
CA VAL A 116 -14.69 3.09 4.70
C VAL A 116 -16.19 3.03 4.98
N ALA A 117 -16.61 2.61 6.18
CA ALA A 117 -17.99 2.60 6.62
C ALA A 117 -18.49 3.98 7.10
N ARG A 118 -17.59 4.94 7.33
CA ARG A 118 -17.87 6.29 7.85
C ARG A 118 -17.47 7.36 6.84
N GLU A 119 -18.47 8.12 6.36
CA GLU A 119 -18.27 9.09 5.29
C GLU A 119 -17.48 10.33 5.76
N ASP A 120 -17.68 10.75 7.00
CA ASP A 120 -16.94 11.83 7.66
C ASP A 120 -15.43 11.52 7.75
N LEU A 121 -15.08 10.33 8.25
CA LEU A 121 -13.67 9.89 8.33
C LEU A 121 -13.05 9.72 6.93
N LEU A 122 -13.82 9.27 5.94
CA LEU A 122 -13.33 9.17 4.56
C LEU A 122 -12.99 10.53 3.95
N GLU A 123 -13.84 11.54 4.15
CA GLU A 123 -13.59 12.90 3.65
C GLU A 123 -12.37 13.54 4.35
N GLU A 124 -12.24 13.33 5.65
CA GLU A 124 -11.05 13.75 6.41
C GLU A 124 -9.79 13.05 5.91
N ALA A 125 -9.83 11.73 5.71
CA ALA A 125 -8.73 10.96 5.18
C ALA A 125 -8.33 11.42 3.77
N ALA A 126 -9.28 11.81 2.91
CA ALA A 126 -8.98 12.36 1.59
C ALA A 126 -8.26 13.71 1.66
N ARG A 127 -8.69 14.58 2.58
CA ARG A 127 -8.04 15.88 2.83
C ARG A 127 -6.63 15.68 3.39
N ALA A 128 -6.47 14.77 4.36
CA ALA A 128 -5.17 14.42 4.92
C ALA A 128 -4.26 13.78 3.86
N THR A 129 -4.80 12.90 3.00
CA THR A 129 -4.06 12.30 1.88
C THR A 129 -3.50 13.39 0.97
N ALA A 130 -4.31 14.39 0.60
CA ALA A 130 -3.86 15.51 -0.23
C ALA A 130 -2.74 16.33 0.44
N GLN A 131 -2.79 16.50 1.77
CA GLN A 131 -1.76 17.21 2.53
C GLN A 131 -0.42 16.46 2.62
N HIS A 132 -0.44 15.13 2.46
CA HIS A 132 0.77 14.31 2.46
C HIS A 132 1.44 14.20 1.07
N LEU A 133 0.85 14.79 0.03
CA LEU A 133 1.44 14.81 -1.29
C LEU A 133 2.63 15.78 -1.33
N PRO A 134 3.74 15.42 -1.98
CA PRO A 134 4.83 16.35 -2.21
C PRO A 134 4.43 17.56 -3.03
N ALA A 135 5.22 18.62 -2.93
CA ALA A 135 5.12 19.75 -3.84
C ALA A 135 5.22 19.28 -5.30
N GLY A 136 4.24 19.69 -6.12
CA GLY A 136 4.17 19.33 -7.54
C GLY A 136 3.38 18.05 -7.85
N GLU A 137 3.00 17.24 -6.85
CA GLU A 137 2.08 16.10 -7.05
C GLU A 137 0.64 16.52 -6.70
N HIS A 138 -0.29 16.40 -7.64
CA HIS A 138 -1.69 16.81 -7.44
C HIS A 138 -2.62 15.66 -7.04
N GLY A 139 -2.11 14.43 -7.00
CA GLY A 139 -2.93 13.25 -6.80
C GLY A 139 -2.17 12.00 -6.37
N ILE A 140 -2.91 10.93 -6.14
CA ILE A 140 -2.36 9.62 -5.80
C ILE A 140 -2.40 8.68 -7.01
N TRP A 141 -1.36 7.87 -7.15
CA TRP A 141 -1.22 6.89 -8.24
C TRP A 141 -2.33 5.84 -8.22
N ALA A 142 -2.61 5.29 -7.03
CA ALA A 142 -3.63 4.27 -6.85
C ALA A 142 -4.22 4.25 -5.44
N VAL A 143 -5.45 3.73 -5.34
CA VAL A 143 -6.08 3.29 -4.10
C VAL A 143 -6.22 1.78 -4.12
N ILE A 144 -5.76 1.10 -3.08
CA ILE A 144 -5.89 -0.32 -2.88
C ILE A 144 -6.88 -0.55 -1.73
N ASN A 145 -8.11 -0.88 -2.09
CA ASN A 145 -9.19 -1.07 -1.14
C ASN A 145 -9.11 -2.45 -0.48
N THR A 146 -8.38 -2.50 0.64
CA THR A 146 -8.20 -3.68 1.51
C THR A 146 -9.14 -3.64 2.72
N ALA A 147 -9.83 -2.53 2.94
CA ALA A 147 -10.75 -2.37 4.07
C ALA A 147 -11.99 -3.26 3.88
N GLY A 148 -12.51 -3.75 4.99
CA GLY A 148 -13.68 -4.61 4.98
C GLY A 148 -13.69 -5.61 6.13
N SER A 149 -14.63 -6.54 6.04
CA SER A 149 -14.75 -7.66 6.97
C SER A 149 -15.23 -8.92 6.24
N SER A 150 -14.97 -10.08 6.84
CA SER A 150 -15.34 -11.37 6.25
C SER A 150 -16.85 -11.58 6.14
N GLY A 151 -17.66 -10.92 6.98
CA GLY A 151 -19.10 -11.18 7.08
C GLY A 151 -19.43 -12.55 7.70
N ARG A 152 -18.44 -13.24 8.29
CA ARG A 152 -18.64 -14.51 8.98
C ARG A 152 -19.37 -14.27 10.31
N GLY A 153 -20.52 -14.90 10.48
CA GLY A 153 -21.37 -14.74 11.66
C GLY A 153 -22.84 -14.59 11.28
N GLY A 154 -23.61 -13.90 12.12
CA GLY A 154 -25.04 -13.64 11.90
C GLY A 154 -25.33 -12.25 11.31
N ALA A 155 -26.59 -11.83 11.38
CA ALA A 155 -27.10 -10.61 10.74
C ALA A 155 -26.27 -9.34 11.01
N ALA A 156 -25.80 -9.12 12.23
CA ALA A 156 -24.96 -7.96 12.56
C ALA A 156 -23.61 -7.96 11.80
N CYS A 157 -22.99 -9.14 11.63
CA CYS A 157 -21.77 -9.31 10.85
C CYS A 157 -22.04 -9.06 9.36
N TRP A 158 -23.20 -9.48 8.86
CA TRP A 158 -23.59 -9.26 7.45
C TRP A 158 -23.84 -7.80 7.16
N GLU A 159 -24.56 -7.09 8.04
CA GLU A 159 -24.81 -5.66 7.87
C GLU A 159 -23.49 -4.88 7.87
N SER A 160 -22.60 -5.18 8.82
CA SER A 160 -21.26 -4.60 8.87
C SER A 160 -20.45 -4.90 7.61
N ALA A 161 -20.48 -6.14 7.12
CA ALA A 161 -19.79 -6.54 5.90
C ALA A 161 -20.37 -5.86 4.65
N LEU A 162 -21.69 -5.75 4.49
CA LEU A 162 -22.30 -5.04 3.37
C LEU A 162 -21.96 -3.55 3.41
N ARG A 163 -21.98 -2.94 4.60
CA ARG A 163 -21.64 -1.53 4.81
C ARG A 163 -20.16 -1.24 4.53
N GLY A 164 -19.25 -2.04 5.07
CA GLY A 164 -17.81 -1.84 4.89
C GLY A 164 -17.29 -2.27 3.51
N ASN A 165 -17.82 -3.37 2.98
CA ASN A 165 -17.31 -3.95 1.73
C ASN A 165 -17.96 -3.30 0.51
N VAL A 166 -19.29 -3.34 0.43
CA VAL A 166 -20.04 -2.93 -0.77
C VAL A 166 -20.22 -1.42 -0.79
N LEU A 167 -20.84 -0.85 0.25
CA LEU A 167 -21.02 0.61 0.33
C LEU A 167 -19.67 1.30 0.50
N GLY A 168 -18.76 0.74 1.30
CA GLY A 168 -17.40 1.26 1.42
C GLY A 168 -16.66 1.29 0.09
N ALA A 169 -16.83 0.29 -0.78
CA ALA A 169 -16.21 0.33 -2.11
C ALA A 169 -16.70 1.50 -2.97
N LEU A 170 -18.01 1.79 -2.95
CA LEU A 170 -18.61 2.92 -3.66
C LEU A 170 -18.17 4.27 -3.08
N ARG A 171 -18.12 4.37 -1.74
CA ARG A 171 -17.69 5.58 -1.03
C ARG A 171 -16.22 5.88 -1.30
N VAL A 172 -15.33 4.89 -1.17
CA VAL A 172 -13.90 5.03 -1.52
C VAL A 172 -13.74 5.53 -2.94
N ALA A 173 -14.46 4.95 -3.91
CA ALA A 173 -14.42 5.45 -5.28
C ALA A 173 -14.85 6.91 -5.38
N ARG A 174 -16.01 7.27 -4.80
CA ARG A 174 -16.53 8.64 -4.84
C ARG A 174 -15.54 9.64 -4.22
N THR A 175 -15.01 9.31 -3.05
CA THR A 175 -14.16 10.18 -2.23
C THR A 175 -12.78 10.39 -2.85
N PHE A 176 -12.13 9.33 -3.35
CA PHE A 176 -10.75 9.41 -3.84
C PHE A 176 -10.63 9.58 -5.36
N SER A 177 -11.73 9.47 -6.13
CA SER A 177 -11.73 9.72 -7.57
C SER A 177 -11.11 11.07 -7.98
N PRO A 178 -11.33 12.20 -7.27
CA PRO A 178 -10.68 13.47 -7.61
C PRO A 178 -9.15 13.39 -7.54
N LEU A 179 -8.58 12.82 -6.49
CA LEU A 179 -7.12 12.66 -6.34
C LEU A 179 -6.55 11.70 -7.37
N LEU A 180 -7.26 10.63 -7.69
CA LEU A 180 -6.85 9.69 -8.73
C LEU A 180 -6.91 10.33 -10.13
N ALA A 181 -7.91 11.16 -10.39
CA ALA A 181 -8.06 11.85 -11.67
C ALA A 181 -6.99 12.92 -11.86
N ALA A 182 -6.61 13.62 -10.78
CA ALA A 182 -5.50 14.56 -10.80
C ALA A 182 -4.18 13.86 -11.16
N ALA A 183 -3.87 12.72 -10.52
CA ALA A 183 -2.69 11.95 -10.88
C ALA A 183 -2.74 11.40 -12.32
N ALA A 184 -3.92 10.97 -12.80
CA ALA A 184 -4.10 10.49 -14.17
C ALA A 184 -3.98 11.60 -15.24
N ALA A 185 -4.22 12.86 -14.86
CA ALA A 185 -3.97 14.02 -15.71
C ALA A 185 -2.46 14.30 -15.84
N ASP A 186 -1.72 14.14 -14.74
CA ASP A 186 -0.27 14.34 -14.69
C ASP A 186 0.50 13.17 -15.32
N HIS A 187 0.00 11.93 -15.19
CA HIS A 187 0.67 10.73 -15.66
C HIS A 187 -0.29 9.69 -16.28
N PRO A 188 -0.07 9.24 -17.54
CA PRO A 188 -1.01 8.40 -18.29
C PRO A 188 -1.24 7.00 -17.73
N HIS A 189 -0.41 6.57 -16.78
CA HIS A 189 -0.51 5.25 -16.13
C HIS A 189 -1.01 5.33 -14.68
N ALA A 190 -1.30 6.52 -14.15
CA ALA A 190 -1.87 6.68 -12.81
C ALA A 190 -3.41 6.49 -12.83
N GLY A 191 -4.07 6.66 -11.68
CA GLY A 191 -5.52 6.66 -11.58
C GLY A 191 -6.14 5.27 -11.46
N ARG A 192 -5.63 4.43 -10.56
CA ARG A 192 -6.11 3.05 -10.39
C ARG A 192 -6.84 2.84 -9.06
N LEU A 193 -7.97 2.14 -9.10
CA LEU A 193 -8.68 1.65 -7.92
C LEU A 193 -8.66 0.13 -7.92
N PHE A 194 -8.03 -0.47 -6.91
CA PHE A 194 -8.01 -1.92 -6.72
C PHE A 194 -9.02 -2.33 -5.68
N TYR A 195 -9.75 -3.41 -5.97
CA TYR A 195 -10.66 -4.06 -5.03
C TYR A 195 -10.29 -5.53 -4.89
N ILE A 196 -10.35 -6.06 -3.67
CA ILE A 196 -10.29 -7.51 -3.47
C ILE A 196 -11.58 -8.12 -4.00
N GLY A 197 -11.45 -8.94 -5.04
CA GLY A 197 -12.55 -9.53 -5.78
C GLY A 197 -13.03 -10.84 -5.17
N LEU A 198 -13.17 -11.84 -6.03
CA LEU A 198 -13.60 -13.19 -5.68
C LEU A 198 -12.57 -13.91 -4.79
N THR A 199 -13.09 -14.66 -3.84
CA THR A 199 -12.42 -15.48 -2.83
C THR A 199 -12.88 -16.93 -2.95
N SER A 200 -12.28 -17.85 -2.19
CA SER A 200 -12.71 -19.27 -2.17
C SER A 200 -14.19 -19.42 -1.80
N ASP A 201 -14.73 -18.56 -0.94
CA ASP A 201 -16.16 -18.55 -0.55
C ASP A 201 -17.12 -18.18 -1.69
N THR A 202 -16.59 -17.59 -2.77
CA THR A 202 -17.38 -17.24 -3.97
C THR A 202 -17.19 -18.23 -5.11
N ALA A 203 -16.26 -19.19 -4.99
CA ALA A 203 -16.11 -20.26 -5.97
C ALA A 203 -17.31 -21.20 -5.86
N CYS A 204 -18.11 -21.31 -6.92
CA CYS A 204 -19.33 -22.12 -6.94
C CYS A 204 -19.12 -23.60 -6.56
N GLU A 205 -17.88 -24.12 -6.65
CA GLU A 205 -17.54 -25.50 -6.29
C GLU A 205 -17.30 -25.71 -4.77
N SER A 206 -17.10 -24.64 -3.98
CA SER A 206 -16.87 -24.74 -2.53
C SER A 206 -18.18 -24.90 -1.73
N LEU A 207 -19.34 -24.63 -2.35
CA LEU A 207 -20.66 -24.93 -1.76
C LEU A 207 -20.91 -26.43 -1.54
N ALA A 208 -20.07 -27.31 -2.10
CA ALA A 208 -20.19 -28.76 -1.98
C ALA A 208 -19.23 -29.41 -0.95
N ARG A 209 -18.33 -28.63 -0.32
CA ARG A 209 -17.44 -29.14 0.74
C ARG A 209 -17.50 -28.26 1.98
N ALA A 210 -18.65 -28.29 2.63
CA ALA A 210 -18.70 -28.06 4.08
C ALA A 210 -18.08 -29.28 4.77
N ASP A 211 -16.74 -29.37 4.79
CA ASP A 211 -16.07 -30.26 5.74
C ASP A 211 -16.37 -29.71 7.15
N GLY A 212 -17.26 -30.41 7.85
CA GLY A 212 -17.51 -30.41 9.29
C GLY A 212 -17.28 -29.11 10.07
N GLY A 213 -18.37 -28.39 10.36
CA GLY A 213 -18.47 -27.58 11.59
C GLY A 213 -18.89 -26.12 11.42
N GLU A 214 -18.93 -25.59 10.21
CA GLU A 214 -19.30 -24.19 9.97
C GLU A 214 -20.74 -24.08 9.44
N ASN A 215 -21.64 -23.46 10.21
CA ASN A 215 -23.03 -23.22 9.81
C ASN A 215 -23.08 -22.51 8.44
N GLY A 216 -23.72 -23.14 7.44
CA GLY A 216 -23.76 -22.65 6.05
C GLY A 216 -24.31 -21.22 5.87
N GLU A 217 -25.10 -20.72 6.82
CA GLU A 217 -25.56 -19.32 6.86
C GLU A 217 -24.41 -18.30 7.00
N GLY A 218 -23.36 -18.64 7.76
CA GLY A 218 -22.18 -17.78 7.93
C GLY A 218 -21.37 -17.61 6.64
N SER A 219 -21.41 -18.61 5.75
CA SER A 219 -20.77 -18.56 4.43
C SER A 219 -21.58 -17.71 3.44
N ALA A 220 -22.91 -17.76 3.50
CA ALA A 220 -23.78 -16.98 2.60
C ALA A 220 -23.60 -15.46 2.74
N GLY A 221 -23.50 -14.94 3.98
CA GLY A 221 -23.26 -13.52 4.23
C GLY A 221 -21.89 -13.06 3.72
N ALA A 222 -20.85 -13.87 3.93
CA ALA A 222 -19.51 -13.62 3.41
C ALA A 222 -19.50 -13.57 1.87
N ALA A 223 -20.08 -14.58 1.23
CA ALA A 223 -20.20 -14.66 -0.22
C ALA A 223 -21.02 -13.49 -0.79
N ALA A 224 -22.16 -13.14 -0.18
CA ALA A 224 -22.99 -12.03 -0.61
C ALA A 224 -22.23 -10.69 -0.57
N ALA A 225 -21.46 -10.44 0.49
CA ALA A 225 -20.64 -9.24 0.59
C ALA A 225 -19.54 -9.20 -0.49
N ARG A 226 -18.90 -10.35 -0.79
CA ARG A 226 -17.90 -10.45 -1.87
C ARG A 226 -18.49 -10.24 -3.26
N TRP A 227 -19.62 -10.90 -3.57
CA TRP A 227 -20.34 -10.68 -4.84
C TRP A 227 -20.82 -9.24 -4.98
N GLY A 228 -21.29 -8.63 -3.89
CA GLY A 228 -21.65 -7.22 -3.84
C GLY A 228 -20.46 -6.29 -4.17
N THR A 229 -19.29 -6.52 -3.56
CA THR A 229 -18.07 -5.77 -3.85
C THR A 229 -17.63 -5.93 -5.31
N TRP A 230 -17.70 -7.15 -5.84
CA TRP A 230 -17.41 -7.42 -7.25
C TRP A 230 -18.36 -6.66 -8.18
N GLY A 231 -19.66 -6.70 -7.89
CA GLY A 231 -20.68 -5.97 -8.64
C GLY A 231 -20.47 -4.45 -8.59
N ALA A 232 -20.18 -3.91 -7.41
CA ALA A 232 -19.87 -2.49 -7.22
C ALA A 232 -18.65 -2.07 -8.05
N ALA A 233 -17.54 -2.81 -7.96
CA ALA A 233 -16.32 -2.52 -8.74
C ALA A 233 -16.58 -2.59 -10.26
N ARG A 234 -17.35 -3.58 -10.72
CA ARG A 234 -17.72 -3.70 -12.14
C ARG A 234 -18.57 -2.53 -12.60
N ALA A 235 -19.55 -2.09 -11.81
CA ALA A 235 -20.38 -0.94 -12.12
C ALA A 235 -19.59 0.38 -12.13
N LEU A 236 -18.68 0.57 -11.16
CA LEU A 236 -17.79 1.72 -11.08
C LEU A 236 -16.90 1.83 -12.33
N ARG A 237 -16.42 0.70 -12.87
CA ARG A 237 -15.55 0.70 -14.05
C ARG A 237 -16.16 1.43 -15.24
N ALA A 238 -17.45 1.22 -15.51
CA ALA A 238 -18.14 1.90 -16.61
C ALA A 238 -18.21 3.43 -16.37
N ASN A 239 -18.51 3.82 -15.14
CA ASN A 239 -18.71 5.23 -14.77
C ASN A 239 -17.39 6.02 -14.67
N LEU A 240 -16.30 5.38 -14.25
CA LEU A 240 -15.03 6.05 -14.00
C LEU A 240 -14.09 6.06 -15.22
N ARG A 241 -14.35 5.25 -16.25
CA ARG A 241 -13.58 5.24 -17.50
C ARG A 241 -13.52 6.60 -18.19
N ALA A 242 -14.61 7.37 -18.16
CA ALA A 242 -14.65 8.72 -18.74
C ALA A 242 -13.65 9.69 -18.10
N ARG A 243 -13.22 9.40 -16.86
CA ARG A 243 -12.21 10.18 -16.11
C ARG A 243 -10.81 9.55 -16.19
N ARG A 244 -10.59 8.63 -17.13
CA ARG A 244 -9.34 7.84 -17.28
C ARG A 244 -8.95 7.04 -16.05
N LEU A 245 -9.92 6.68 -15.21
CA LEU A 245 -9.66 5.85 -14.03
C LEU A 245 -9.91 4.38 -14.34
N HIS A 246 -9.01 3.53 -13.86
CA HIS A 246 -9.07 2.10 -14.03
C HIS A 246 -9.51 1.42 -12.73
N VAL A 247 -10.61 0.67 -12.79
CA VAL A 247 -11.08 -0.16 -11.67
C VAL A 247 -10.65 -1.61 -11.89
N VAL A 248 -9.77 -2.10 -11.04
CA VAL A 248 -9.10 -3.40 -11.16
C VAL A 248 -9.54 -4.34 -10.03
N LEU A 249 -9.89 -5.57 -10.37
CA LEU A 249 -10.23 -6.61 -9.40
C LEU A 249 -9.02 -7.53 -9.14
N LEU A 250 -8.69 -7.74 -7.87
CA LEU A 250 -7.68 -8.69 -7.42
C LEU A 250 -8.39 -9.93 -6.87
N HIS A 251 -8.47 -10.98 -7.68
CA HIS A 251 -9.06 -12.27 -7.27
C HIS A 251 -8.04 -13.08 -6.46
N ALA A 252 -8.48 -13.66 -5.35
CA ALA A 252 -7.68 -14.55 -4.51
C ALA A 252 -8.49 -15.85 -4.27
N PRO A 253 -8.70 -16.68 -5.31
CA PRO A 253 -9.60 -17.84 -5.23
C PRO A 253 -9.12 -18.92 -4.26
N ASP A 254 -7.83 -18.93 -3.90
CA ASP A 254 -7.27 -19.88 -2.95
C ASP A 254 -7.32 -19.38 -1.49
N LEU A 255 -7.89 -18.19 -1.22
CA LEU A 255 -8.08 -17.63 0.12
C LEU A 255 -9.55 -17.38 0.40
N SER A 256 -9.97 -17.65 1.63
CA SER A 256 -11.26 -17.24 2.16
C SER A 256 -11.28 -15.75 2.51
N ALA A 257 -12.48 -15.19 2.62
CA ALA A 257 -12.70 -13.84 3.12
C ALA A 257 -12.23 -13.70 4.57
N ALA A 258 -12.29 -14.78 5.36
CA ALA A 258 -11.75 -14.79 6.72
C ALA A 258 -10.23 -14.59 6.72
N GLU A 259 -9.49 -15.26 5.84
CA GLU A 259 -8.04 -15.11 5.73
C GLU A 259 -7.64 -13.74 5.18
N ILE A 260 -8.39 -13.20 4.22
CA ILE A 260 -8.14 -11.87 3.63
C ILE A 260 -8.33 -10.76 4.67
N TYR A 261 -9.36 -10.87 5.52
CA TYR A 261 -9.72 -9.86 6.51
C TYR A 261 -9.22 -10.18 7.92
N ALA A 262 -8.38 -11.21 8.08
CA ALA A 262 -7.77 -11.52 9.36
C ALA A 262 -6.90 -10.34 9.84
N PRO A 263 -6.92 -10.01 11.14
CA PRO A 263 -6.00 -9.01 11.67
C PRO A 263 -4.56 -9.53 11.62
N PRO A 264 -3.55 -8.64 11.50
CA PRO A 264 -2.16 -9.05 11.60
C PRO A 264 -1.88 -9.62 13.00
N MET A 265 -1.07 -10.69 13.06
CA MET A 265 -0.67 -11.32 14.32
C MET A 265 0.73 -10.89 14.72
N GLN A 266 0.88 -10.44 15.96
CA GLN A 266 2.18 -10.27 16.60
C GLN A 266 2.72 -11.67 16.93
N LEU A 267 3.91 -11.99 16.44
CA LEU A 267 4.59 -13.23 16.81
C LEU A 267 5.08 -13.06 18.24
N GLN A 268 4.63 -13.92 19.14
CA GLN A 268 5.27 -14.00 20.46
C GLN A 268 6.67 -14.63 20.28
N PRO A 269 7.72 -14.08 20.91
CA PRO A 269 9.01 -14.75 20.94
C PRO A 269 8.82 -16.15 21.53
N SER A 270 9.39 -17.15 20.87
CA SER A 270 9.24 -18.56 21.25
C SER A 270 9.63 -18.76 22.72
N THR A 271 8.67 -19.07 23.58
CA THR A 271 8.97 -19.60 24.92
C THR A 271 9.68 -20.94 24.72
N GLN A 272 10.91 -21.06 25.24
CA GLN A 272 11.65 -22.33 25.25
C GLN A 272 10.75 -23.46 25.79
N PRO A 273 10.86 -24.69 25.25
CA PRO A 273 10.04 -25.80 25.72
C PRO A 273 10.37 -26.09 27.19
N GLU A 274 9.35 -26.02 28.05
CA GLU A 274 9.44 -26.37 29.46
C GLU A 274 10.05 -27.77 29.59
N SER A 275 11.19 -27.83 30.28
CA SER A 275 11.79 -29.08 30.70
C SER A 275 10.85 -29.82 31.67
N ARG A 276 10.37 -30.98 31.21
CA ARG A 276 9.98 -32.25 31.87
C ARG A 276 9.50 -32.20 33.36
N PRO A 277 8.42 -32.92 33.73
CA PRO A 277 7.71 -32.70 34.99
C PRO A 277 8.34 -33.45 36.16
N ASP A 278 8.52 -32.78 37.30
CA ASP A 278 8.78 -33.41 38.59
C ASP A 278 7.75 -33.01 39.66
N THR A 279 6.95 -34.03 40.03
CA THR A 279 6.23 -34.28 41.29
C THR A 279 4.98 -33.48 41.68
N PRO A 280 3.97 -34.15 42.31
CA PRO A 280 2.66 -33.57 42.59
C PRO A 280 2.58 -33.01 44.02
N SER A 281 2.20 -31.75 44.18
CA SER A 281 1.69 -31.25 45.45
C SER A 281 0.72 -30.09 45.27
N SER A 282 -0.54 -30.38 45.59
CA SER A 282 -1.55 -29.54 46.24
C SER A 282 -1.83 -28.13 45.71
N GLU A 283 -3.06 -28.00 45.21
CA GLU A 283 -3.93 -26.82 45.09
C GLU A 283 -3.49 -25.55 45.85
N VAL A 284 -3.24 -24.47 45.11
CA VAL A 284 -3.75 -23.13 45.42
C VAL A 284 -4.02 -22.40 44.10
N SER A 285 -5.26 -21.94 43.94
CA SER A 285 -5.65 -20.99 42.89
C SER A 285 -4.92 -19.67 43.07
N ALA A 286 -4.12 -19.27 42.09
CA ALA A 286 -3.76 -17.88 41.88
C ALA A 286 -3.52 -17.64 40.39
N SER A 287 -4.37 -16.81 39.81
CA SER A 287 -4.19 -16.18 38.52
C SER A 287 -2.90 -15.36 38.52
N THR A 288 -1.83 -15.89 37.93
CA THR A 288 -0.66 -15.11 37.56
C THR A 288 -0.64 -15.00 36.04
N THR A 289 -1.27 -13.95 35.55
CA THR A 289 -1.01 -13.36 34.24
C THR A 289 0.50 -13.09 34.17
N SER A 290 1.27 -13.89 33.41
CA SER A 290 2.64 -13.54 33.12
C SER A 290 2.63 -12.36 32.15
N CYS A 291 2.62 -11.15 32.69
CA CYS A 291 2.92 -9.95 31.95
C CYS A 291 4.39 -10.04 31.52
N ALA A 292 4.65 -10.62 30.35
CA ALA A 292 5.92 -10.44 29.66
C ALA A 292 5.99 -8.95 29.26
N VAL A 293 6.61 -8.14 30.11
CA VAL A 293 7.02 -6.79 29.78
C VAL A 293 8.09 -6.93 28.69
N THR A 294 7.71 -6.70 27.44
CA THR A 294 8.67 -6.55 26.34
C THR A 294 9.53 -5.33 26.64
N MET A 295 10.85 -5.54 26.67
CA MET A 295 11.83 -4.47 26.86
C MET A 295 11.67 -3.41 25.75
N PRO A 296 11.84 -2.11 26.05
CA PRO A 296 11.82 -1.08 25.02
C PRO A 296 13.03 -1.27 24.11
N GLY A 297 12.80 -1.71 22.87
CA GLY A 297 13.85 -1.89 21.85
C GLY A 297 13.79 -3.19 21.06
N GLU A 298 13.04 -4.20 21.51
CA GLU A 298 12.80 -5.41 20.70
C GLU A 298 11.65 -5.16 19.73
N ALA A 299 11.96 -5.04 18.44
CA ALA A 299 10.94 -4.97 17.41
C ALA A 299 10.12 -6.25 17.47
N ALA A 300 8.84 -6.13 17.84
CA ALA A 300 7.96 -7.28 17.82
C ALA A 300 7.88 -7.80 16.38
N GLU A 301 8.40 -9.00 16.13
CA GLU A 301 8.18 -9.67 14.86
C GLU A 301 6.67 -9.87 14.69
N TYR A 302 6.15 -9.57 13.50
CA TYR A 302 4.75 -9.80 13.17
C TYR A 302 4.69 -10.58 11.86
N SER A 303 3.71 -11.47 11.75
CA SER A 303 3.43 -12.16 10.50
C SER A 303 2.22 -11.51 9.85
N ALA A 304 2.46 -10.76 8.77
CA ALA A 304 1.43 -10.29 7.85
C ALA A 304 1.44 -11.10 6.54
N LYS A 305 2.10 -12.25 6.49
CA LYS A 305 2.30 -12.99 5.23
C LYS A 305 1.04 -13.76 4.83
N VAL A 306 0.12 -13.08 4.13
CA VAL A 306 -1.12 -13.66 3.62
C VAL A 306 -0.91 -14.26 2.23
N ILE A 307 -0.26 -13.53 1.33
CA ILE A 307 0.01 -13.96 -0.05
C ILE A 307 1.52 -14.10 -0.32
N PRO A 308 1.94 -14.96 -1.26
CA PRO A 308 3.34 -15.07 -1.63
C PRO A 308 3.85 -13.81 -2.37
N THR A 309 5.16 -13.61 -2.38
CA THR A 309 5.80 -12.49 -3.08
C THR A 309 5.50 -12.49 -4.59
N SER A 310 5.28 -13.66 -5.20
CA SER A 310 4.86 -13.77 -6.61
C SER A 310 3.50 -13.08 -6.84
N ALA A 311 2.55 -13.21 -5.92
CA ALA A 311 1.26 -12.53 -6.00
C ALA A 311 1.39 -11.01 -5.76
N LEU A 312 2.27 -10.59 -4.86
CA LEU A 312 2.58 -9.17 -4.66
C LEU A 312 3.23 -8.53 -5.91
N LYS A 313 4.07 -9.28 -6.65
CA LYS A 313 4.60 -8.84 -7.94
C LYS A 313 3.51 -8.67 -9.01
N VAL A 314 2.47 -9.51 -9.00
CA VAL A 314 1.31 -9.34 -9.89
C VAL A 314 0.58 -8.03 -9.59
N LEU A 315 0.45 -7.66 -8.31
CA LEU A 315 -0.08 -6.35 -7.91
C LEU A 315 0.83 -5.20 -8.39
N GLU A 316 2.14 -5.31 -8.23
CA GLU A 316 3.11 -4.31 -8.70
C GLU A 316 3.06 -4.12 -10.23
N GLU A 317 2.96 -5.21 -10.98
CA GLU A 317 2.73 -5.19 -12.43
C GLU A 317 1.39 -4.50 -12.74
N ALA A 318 0.31 -4.88 -12.06
CA ALA A 318 -1.00 -4.28 -12.23
C ALA A 318 -1.05 -2.81 -11.81
N LEU A 319 -0.15 -2.33 -10.95
CA LEU A 319 0.02 -0.94 -10.57
C LEU A 319 0.74 -0.13 -11.65
N THR A 320 1.60 -0.74 -12.46
CA THR A 320 2.47 -0.01 -13.41
C THR A 320 2.14 -0.27 -14.88
N ALA A 321 1.37 -1.32 -15.19
CA ALA A 321 1.01 -1.71 -16.55
C ALA A 321 0.36 -0.56 -17.34
N PRO A 322 0.83 -0.21 -18.55
CA PRO A 322 0.28 0.91 -19.33
C PRO A 322 -1.24 0.85 -19.57
N SER A 323 -1.78 -0.36 -19.68
CA SER A 323 -3.20 -0.65 -19.76
C SER A 323 -3.51 -1.84 -18.83
N PRO A 324 -3.86 -1.60 -17.56
CA PRO A 324 -4.13 -2.69 -16.63
C PRO A 324 -5.35 -3.50 -17.08
N ARG A 325 -5.30 -4.81 -16.85
CA ARG A 325 -6.46 -5.68 -17.05
C ARG A 325 -7.56 -5.32 -16.06
N ASP A 326 -8.79 -5.63 -16.44
CA ASP A 326 -9.97 -5.50 -15.58
C ASP A 326 -9.85 -6.37 -14.31
N SER A 327 -9.08 -7.45 -14.36
CA SER A 327 -8.88 -8.37 -13.25
C SER A 327 -7.54 -9.10 -13.30
N TYR A 328 -6.98 -9.37 -12.13
CA TYR A 328 -5.77 -10.17 -11.92
C TYR A 328 -6.04 -11.26 -10.88
N TYR A 329 -5.29 -12.36 -10.95
CA TYR A 329 -5.40 -13.49 -10.03
C TYR A 329 -4.14 -13.59 -9.18
N LEU A 330 -4.31 -13.46 -7.87
CA LEU A 330 -3.29 -13.63 -6.84
C LEU A 330 -3.15 -15.12 -6.52
N LYS A 331 -2.45 -15.86 -7.40
CA LYS A 331 -2.22 -17.31 -7.22
C LYS A 331 -1.32 -17.55 -6.00
N LEU A 332 -1.68 -18.52 -5.16
CA LEU A 332 -0.82 -18.94 -4.04
C LEU A 332 0.20 -20.01 -4.39
N LYS A 333 -0.03 -20.81 -5.45
CA LYS A 333 0.95 -21.80 -5.92
C LYS A 333 1.94 -21.19 -6.91
N HIS A 334 3.22 -21.46 -6.71
CA HIS A 334 4.21 -21.38 -7.77
C HIS A 334 3.79 -22.41 -8.84
N ASP A 335 3.69 -22.02 -10.11
CA ASP A 335 3.56 -22.99 -11.20
C ASP A 335 4.86 -23.82 -11.21
N SER A 336 4.91 -24.91 -10.43
CA SER A 336 5.95 -25.93 -10.57
C SER A 336 5.78 -26.52 -11.96
N TRP A 337 6.85 -26.41 -12.76
CA TRP A 337 6.96 -26.77 -14.17
C TRP A 337 6.47 -28.18 -14.56
N PHE A 338 6.17 -29.05 -13.59
CA PHE A 338 5.70 -30.42 -13.79
C PHE A 338 4.22 -30.58 -14.20
N THR A 339 3.41 -29.52 -14.27
CA THR A 339 2.00 -29.64 -14.66
C THR A 339 1.72 -29.42 -16.16
N ARG A 340 2.76 -29.25 -16.99
CA ARG A 340 2.65 -29.37 -18.46
C ARG A 340 3.29 -30.66 -18.97
N MET A 341 2.68 -31.79 -18.67
CA MET A 341 2.79 -32.96 -19.53
C MET A 341 1.41 -33.18 -20.14
N PRO A 342 1.25 -33.09 -21.48
CA PRO A 342 0.06 -33.65 -22.10
C PRO A 342 0.07 -35.14 -21.78
N SER A 343 -1.06 -35.68 -21.32
CA SER A 343 -1.17 -37.13 -21.16
C SER A 343 -0.94 -37.77 -22.54
N LEU A 344 0.20 -38.44 -22.68
CA LEU A 344 0.39 -39.40 -23.74
C LEU A 344 -0.62 -40.52 -23.48
N ARG A 345 -1.75 -40.48 -24.18
CA ARG A 345 -2.61 -41.65 -24.31
C ARG A 345 -1.77 -42.73 -24.98
N VAL A 346 -1.34 -43.71 -24.21
CA VAL A 346 -0.92 -44.99 -24.76
C VAL A 346 -2.19 -45.70 -25.18
N ALA A 347 -2.38 -45.84 -26.48
CA ALA A 347 -3.39 -46.72 -27.04
C ALA A 347 -2.91 -48.16 -26.87
N HIS A 348 -3.70 -48.96 -26.15
CA HIS A 348 -3.79 -50.41 -26.30
C HIS A 348 -5.24 -50.80 -26.10
#